data_AF-A0A290ZLW0-F1
#
_entry.id   AF-A0A290ZLW0-F1
#
_cell.length_a   1.000
_cell.length_b   1.000
_cell.length_c   1.000
_cell.angle_alpha   90.00
_cell.angle_beta   90.00
_cell.angle_gamma   90.00
#
_symmetry.space_group_name_H-M   'P 1'
#
loop_
_entity.id
_entity.type
_entity.pdbx_description
1 polymer ?
#
loop_
_entity_poly.entity_id
_entity_poly.type
_entity_poly.pdbx_seq_one_letter_code
_entity_poly.pdbx_strand_id
1 'polypeptide(L)'
;MRRLPLTSLIAAVLCAGLAHAAPPKELAPLPAEALQAVKAAQHRAGDRLADTLGRHLSEARALARRADAATDDDLATRRSEAAAKRQEMRTLRDEVLARVDAAAQAAEGRGTGRAAGEGRELRRQLAARFTLLDADLQALEKADRANLGPRARQLADRLAAWEAARPVAPLPQPNWKLAEPQPVTELPAAAEPPRFVGDTLWLLRHHFADAGGVMRVALKSTPAEAAACGYTAADLADTAEAPKSHADIQALAKELDYNPARIFEWVNQNVAFEPYFGSLKGGVSTLWAKAGGATDQASLLVALLRASNVPARYVRGTVQVIDASPKGADGRGPRWVGAKTYQAAANILAANGNPSASYGTNSLGLAHVWVEACLPYSAYRGAAVDDSGHRWVPLDPSYKDHRYQAGIPVDSGFDFDYTGWLASRIDGQGRYRLPQEHFADQTVAHARTKAPNYANNTLEDIPYKSEIKRTRFDILPIVPPYEVVKYDSWSGVAGESAETAALPDRHRYRLQVTVRNKSGTNPENYAGNILAQKTLNLPELATARLTLAFRGATAGDQTAYTTWLNSVDPGAAPTCSASVNVVPVLRWTVRNRPRMPAAAPPPSAPPTMFSNSR
;
A
#
# COMPACT_ATOMS: atom_id res chain seq x y z
N MET A 1 -39.24 -57.03 1.21
CA MET A 1 -39.57 -55.70 0.65
C MET A 1 -39.49 -54.67 1.76
N ARG A 2 -38.68 -53.61 1.54
CA ARG A 2 -38.67 -52.20 2.06
C ARG A 2 -39.11 -51.91 3.51
N ARG A 3 -38.52 -50.96 4.27
CA ARG A 3 -37.33 -50.07 4.26
C ARG A 3 -37.45 -49.19 5.54
N LEU A 4 -36.33 -48.82 6.18
CA LEU A 4 -35.95 -47.50 6.76
C LEU A 4 -35.05 -47.63 8.01
N PRO A 5 -33.93 -46.88 8.07
CA PRO A 5 -33.35 -46.44 9.35
C PRO A 5 -33.07 -44.92 9.41
N LEU A 6 -33.17 -44.38 10.63
CA LEU A 6 -32.75 -43.04 11.02
C LEU A 6 -31.86 -43.16 12.28
N THR A 7 -30.67 -42.58 12.24
CA THR A 7 -29.67 -42.50 13.32
C THR A 7 -29.19 -41.04 13.41
N SER A 8 -29.33 -40.34 14.55
CA SER A 8 -28.34 -40.19 15.68
C SER A 8 -27.35 -39.04 15.42
N LEU A 9 -26.90 -38.17 16.35
CA LEU A 9 -26.97 -38.03 17.82
C LEU A 9 -26.36 -36.66 18.25
N ILE A 10 -26.60 -36.25 19.52
CA ILE A 10 -25.85 -35.29 20.38
C ILE A 10 -26.38 -33.85 20.49
N ALA A 11 -27.08 -33.59 21.59
CA ALA A 11 -27.31 -32.26 22.18
C ALA A 11 -27.32 -32.33 23.72
N ALA A 12 -26.78 -31.27 24.34
CA ALA A 12 -26.98 -30.75 25.70
C ALA A 12 -26.16 -31.31 26.90
N VAL A 13 -25.26 -30.45 27.43
CA VAL A 13 -25.18 -30.04 28.86
C VAL A 13 -24.70 -28.57 28.92
N LEU A 14 -25.36 -27.77 29.78
CA LEU A 14 -25.18 -26.33 30.04
C LEU A 14 -24.08 -25.99 31.08
N CYS A 15 -23.55 -24.76 30.95
CA CYS A 15 -23.07 -23.79 31.96
C CYS A 15 -22.03 -24.18 33.04
N ALA A 16 -20.80 -23.62 32.91
CA ALA A 16 -20.10 -22.79 33.91
C ALA A 16 -18.66 -22.48 33.45
N GLY A 17 -18.23 -21.21 33.47
CA GLY A 17 -16.82 -20.84 33.28
C GLY A 17 -16.55 -19.54 32.52
N LEU A 18 -17.09 -18.41 33.00
CA LEU A 18 -16.55 -17.09 32.67
C LEU A 18 -15.14 -16.98 33.27
N ALA A 19 -14.11 -17.24 32.49
CA ALA A 19 -12.76 -16.76 32.77
C ALA A 19 -12.52 -15.48 31.97
N HIS A 20 -12.59 -14.34 32.65
CA HIS A 20 -12.08 -13.07 32.13
C HIS A 20 -10.59 -13.26 31.83
N ALA A 21 -10.22 -13.42 30.56
CA ALA A 21 -8.84 -13.31 30.15
C ALA A 21 -8.41 -11.85 30.37
N ALA A 22 -7.47 -11.63 31.29
CA ALA A 22 -6.89 -10.33 31.56
C ALA A 22 -6.38 -9.67 30.26
N PRO A 23 -6.46 -8.34 30.12
CA PRO A 23 -5.95 -7.64 28.95
C PRO A 23 -4.46 -7.96 28.74
N PRO A 24 -4.00 -8.08 27.48
CA PRO A 24 -2.59 -8.35 27.19
C PRO A 24 -1.73 -7.24 27.79
N LYS A 25 -0.81 -7.61 28.69
CA LYS A 25 0.26 -6.71 29.16
C LYS A 25 1.08 -6.26 27.94
N GLU A 26 0.91 -5.00 27.53
CA GLU A 26 1.86 -4.29 26.69
C GLU A 26 3.25 -4.42 27.31
N LEU A 27 4.21 -4.95 26.56
CA LEU A 27 5.62 -4.83 26.91
C LEU A 27 6.01 -3.36 26.71
N ALA A 28 6.57 -2.77 27.77
CA ALA A 28 7.04 -1.39 27.76
C ALA A 28 8.04 -1.15 26.62
N PRO A 29 8.07 0.07 26.03
CA PRO A 29 9.06 0.43 25.03
C PRO A 29 10.48 0.22 25.58
N LEU A 30 11.39 -0.22 24.69
CA LEU A 30 12.78 -0.49 25.04
C LEU A 30 13.40 0.72 25.76
N PRO A 31 14.07 0.53 26.92
CA PRO A 31 14.71 1.61 27.67
C PRO A 31 15.68 2.39 26.78
N ALA A 32 15.79 3.70 27.00
CA ALA A 32 16.69 4.57 26.24
C ALA A 32 18.16 4.09 26.32
N GLU A 33 18.54 3.43 27.42
CA GLU A 33 19.85 2.78 27.59
C GLU A 33 20.04 1.58 26.66
N ALA A 34 19.01 0.76 26.42
CA ALA A 34 19.06 -0.34 25.47
C ALA A 34 19.16 0.18 24.02
N LEU A 35 18.48 1.30 23.73
CA LEU A 35 18.55 1.96 22.44
C LEU A 35 19.91 2.64 22.19
N GLN A 36 20.52 3.22 23.24
CA GLN A 36 21.89 3.71 23.21
C GLN A 36 22.91 2.57 23.12
N ALA A 37 22.69 1.44 23.79
CA ALA A 37 23.56 0.26 23.69
C ALA A 37 23.53 -0.32 22.27
N VAL A 38 22.35 -0.34 21.61
CA VAL A 38 22.23 -0.73 20.20
C VAL A 38 22.95 0.26 19.27
N LYS A 39 22.81 1.56 19.51
CA LYS A 39 23.57 2.58 18.74
C LYS A 39 25.08 2.51 18.99
N ALA A 40 25.51 2.22 20.22
CA ALA A 40 26.92 2.03 20.56
C ALA A 40 27.48 0.73 19.96
N ALA A 41 26.68 -0.34 19.87
CA ALA A 41 27.01 -1.59 19.21
C ALA A 41 27.10 -1.44 17.68
N GLN A 42 26.30 -0.55 17.08
CA GLN A 42 26.43 -0.18 15.66
C GLN A 42 27.75 0.55 15.34
N HIS A 43 28.50 1.00 16.34
CA HIS A 43 29.67 1.87 16.18
C HIS A 43 31.01 1.28 16.67
N ARG A 44 31.16 -0.04 16.95
CA ARG A 44 32.48 -0.59 17.37
C ARG A 44 33.01 -1.79 16.57
N ALA A 45 34.26 -1.57 16.15
CA ALA A 45 35.31 -2.42 15.56
C ALA A 45 34.93 -3.85 15.13
N GLY A 46 35.02 -4.10 13.82
CA GLY A 46 34.90 -5.43 13.22
C GLY A 46 35.89 -6.45 13.77
N ASP A 47 35.62 -7.74 13.52
CA ASP A 47 36.59 -8.81 13.78
C ASP A 47 37.88 -8.48 13.03
N ARG A 48 38.94 -8.15 13.79
CA ARG A 48 40.23 -7.71 13.24
C ARG A 48 40.76 -8.65 12.17
N LEU A 49 40.50 -9.96 12.27
CA LEU A 49 40.93 -10.94 11.28
C LEU A 49 40.08 -10.88 10.01
N ALA A 50 38.76 -10.68 10.13
CA ALA A 50 37.87 -10.51 8.99
C ALA A 50 38.15 -9.17 8.27
N ASP A 51 38.41 -8.11 9.02
CA ASP A 51 38.82 -6.81 8.49
C ASP A 51 40.18 -6.90 7.78
N THR A 52 41.12 -7.65 8.37
CA THR A 52 42.41 -7.93 7.75
C THR A 52 42.24 -8.72 6.46
N LEU A 53 41.43 -9.79 6.46
CA LEU A 53 41.11 -10.55 5.24
C LEU A 53 40.44 -9.69 4.17
N GLY A 54 39.46 -8.86 4.54
CA GLY A 54 38.82 -7.91 3.64
C GLY A 54 39.84 -6.95 3.02
N ARG A 55 40.76 -6.41 3.82
CA ARG A 55 41.84 -5.54 3.35
C ARG A 55 42.75 -6.26 2.37
N HIS A 56 43.26 -7.45 2.72
CA HIS A 56 44.15 -8.22 1.85
C HIS A 56 43.46 -8.59 0.51
N LEU A 57 42.17 -8.95 0.52
CA LEU A 57 41.42 -9.25 -0.71
C LEU A 57 41.25 -7.99 -1.58
N SER A 58 40.97 -6.84 -0.96
CA SER A 58 40.88 -5.56 -1.69
C SER A 58 42.21 -5.16 -2.33
N GLU A 59 43.33 -5.38 -1.62
CA GLU A 59 44.67 -5.11 -2.12
C GLU A 59 45.07 -6.07 -3.25
N ALA A 60 44.71 -7.36 -3.15
CA ALA A 60 44.92 -8.34 -4.22
C ALA A 60 44.11 -7.98 -5.48
N ARG A 61 42.89 -7.47 -5.33
CA ARG A 61 42.08 -6.97 -6.45
C ARG A 61 42.67 -5.70 -7.07
N ALA A 62 43.17 -4.78 -6.24
CA ALA A 62 43.83 -3.57 -6.72
C ALA A 62 45.11 -3.91 -7.50
N LEU A 63 45.90 -4.87 -7.01
CA LEU A 63 47.05 -5.42 -7.71
C LEU A 63 46.64 -6.03 -9.06
N ALA A 64 45.59 -6.85 -9.08
CA ALA A 64 45.07 -7.43 -10.32
C ALA A 64 44.68 -6.34 -11.34
N ARG A 65 43.95 -5.30 -10.93
CA ARG A 65 43.59 -4.19 -11.82
C ARG A 65 44.81 -3.44 -12.36
N ARG A 66 45.83 -3.21 -11.53
CA ARG A 66 47.09 -2.59 -11.97
C ARG A 66 47.86 -3.48 -12.94
N ALA A 67 47.82 -4.79 -12.75
CA ALA A 67 48.46 -5.76 -13.65
C ALA A 67 47.72 -5.87 -15.00
N ASP A 68 46.40 -5.70 -15.04
CA ASP A 68 45.62 -5.67 -16.29
C ASP A 68 45.88 -4.40 -17.11
N ALA A 69 46.13 -3.28 -16.44
CA ALA A 69 46.46 -1.99 -17.06
C ALA A 69 47.98 -1.76 -17.25
N ALA A 70 48.82 -2.74 -16.96
CA ALA A 70 50.27 -2.61 -16.96
C ALA A 70 50.86 -2.53 -18.38
N THR A 71 51.91 -1.73 -18.55
CA THR A 71 52.71 -1.68 -19.79
C THR A 71 53.89 -2.66 -19.72
N ASP A 72 54.62 -2.82 -20.82
CA ASP A 72 55.75 -3.77 -20.90
C ASP A 72 56.86 -3.52 -19.87
N ASP A 73 57.06 -2.26 -19.48
CA ASP A 73 58.07 -1.85 -18.49
C ASP A 73 57.67 -2.22 -17.04
N ASP A 74 56.38 -2.45 -16.79
CA ASP A 74 55.84 -2.76 -15.46
C ASP A 74 55.92 -4.25 -15.09
N LEU A 75 56.25 -5.14 -16.04
CA LEU A 75 56.12 -6.60 -15.87
C LEU A 75 56.91 -7.12 -14.65
N ALA A 76 58.17 -6.70 -14.48
CA ALA A 76 59.00 -7.15 -13.36
C ALA A 76 58.40 -6.70 -12.01
N THR A 77 57.90 -5.46 -11.95
CA THR A 77 57.26 -4.88 -10.77
C THR A 77 55.98 -5.63 -10.42
N ARG A 78 55.10 -5.91 -11.38
CA ARG A 78 53.84 -6.64 -11.14
C ARG A 78 54.07 -8.08 -10.68
N ARG A 79 55.11 -8.76 -11.19
CA ARG A 79 55.51 -10.10 -10.73
C ARG A 79 56.00 -10.08 -9.30
N SER A 80 56.80 -9.08 -8.93
CA SER A 80 57.28 -8.90 -7.55
C SER A 80 56.14 -8.57 -6.57
N GLU A 81 55.22 -7.67 -6.94
CA GLU A 81 54.02 -7.37 -6.15
C GLU A 81 53.17 -8.62 -5.94
N ALA A 82 52.97 -9.44 -6.98
CA ALA A 82 52.19 -10.67 -6.90
C ALA A 82 52.85 -11.70 -5.97
N ALA A 83 54.18 -11.84 -6.03
CA ALA A 83 54.95 -12.73 -5.15
C ALA A 83 54.83 -12.31 -3.67
N ALA A 84 54.95 -11.00 -3.39
CA ALA A 84 54.79 -10.46 -2.04
C ALA A 84 53.37 -10.71 -1.51
N LYS A 85 52.34 -10.37 -2.31
CA LYS A 85 50.94 -10.58 -1.92
C LYS A 85 50.60 -12.05 -1.69
N ARG A 86 51.20 -12.95 -2.48
CA ARG A 86 51.04 -14.40 -2.31
C ARG A 86 51.56 -14.88 -0.97
N GLN A 87 52.71 -14.38 -0.53
CA GLN A 87 53.27 -14.74 0.77
C GLN A 87 52.40 -14.25 1.93
N GLU A 88 51.92 -13.01 1.87
CA GLU A 88 50.99 -12.46 2.86
C GLU A 88 49.69 -13.27 2.95
N MET A 89 49.13 -13.67 1.79
CA MET A 89 47.90 -14.48 1.74
C MET A 89 48.09 -15.88 2.33
N ARG A 90 49.30 -16.45 2.25
CA ARG A 90 49.62 -17.75 2.87
C ARG A 90 49.67 -17.64 4.39
N THR A 91 50.32 -16.62 4.92
CA THR A 91 50.34 -16.36 6.36
C THR A 91 48.92 -16.16 6.89
N LEU A 92 48.12 -15.34 6.20
CA LEU A 92 46.73 -15.09 6.58
C LEU A 92 45.86 -16.35 6.45
N ARG A 93 46.06 -17.17 5.42
CA ARG A 93 45.40 -18.47 5.27
C ARG A 93 45.64 -19.32 6.51
N ASP A 94 46.90 -19.48 6.92
CA ASP A 94 47.24 -20.37 8.03
C ASP A 94 46.61 -19.89 9.34
N GLU A 95 46.59 -18.58 9.58
CA GLU A 95 45.91 -17.96 10.73
C GLU A 95 44.38 -18.15 10.70
N VAL A 96 43.75 -17.90 9.54
CA VAL A 96 42.29 -18.06 9.36
C VAL A 96 41.87 -19.52 9.53
N LEU A 97 42.59 -20.46 8.90
CA LEU A 97 42.27 -21.88 8.98
C LEU A 97 42.48 -22.41 10.41
N ALA A 98 43.57 -22.03 11.09
CA ALA A 98 43.82 -22.42 12.48
C ALA A 98 42.73 -21.93 13.43
N ARG A 99 42.22 -20.71 13.24
CA ARG A 99 41.12 -20.17 14.06
C ARG A 99 39.80 -20.92 13.83
N VAL A 100 39.49 -21.27 12.58
CA VAL A 100 38.28 -22.04 12.25
C VAL A 100 38.39 -23.46 12.81
N ASP A 101 39.57 -24.08 12.74
CA ASP A 101 39.84 -25.40 13.30
C ASP A 101 39.70 -25.39 14.84
N ALA A 102 40.26 -24.38 15.52
CA ALA A 102 40.11 -24.20 16.96
C ALA A 102 38.64 -23.98 17.38
N ALA A 103 37.88 -23.22 16.60
CA ALA A 103 36.45 -22.99 16.83
C ALA A 103 35.63 -24.29 16.67
N ALA A 104 35.93 -25.09 15.64
CA ALA A 104 35.28 -26.38 15.41
C ALA A 104 35.59 -27.38 16.54
N GLN A 105 36.85 -27.45 16.99
CA GLN A 105 37.26 -28.28 18.13
C GLN A 105 36.60 -27.84 19.44
N ALA A 106 36.50 -26.53 19.69
CA ALA A 106 35.79 -26.00 20.85
C ALA A 106 34.29 -26.33 20.81
N ALA A 107 33.67 -26.32 19.63
CA ALA A 107 32.26 -26.71 19.45
C ALA A 107 32.05 -28.22 19.71
N GLU A 108 33.01 -29.05 19.31
CA GLU A 108 33.01 -30.50 19.54
C GLU A 108 33.15 -30.82 21.04
N GLY A 109 34.09 -30.16 21.74
CA GLY A 109 34.26 -30.27 23.20
C GLY A 109 33.05 -29.80 24.02
N ARG A 110 32.16 -28.99 23.43
CA ARG A 110 30.90 -28.52 24.04
C ARG A 110 29.68 -29.39 23.68
N GLY A 111 29.88 -30.51 22.96
CA GLY A 111 28.79 -31.42 22.57
C GLY A 111 27.92 -30.91 21.41
N THR A 112 28.36 -29.88 20.67
CA THR A 112 27.61 -29.30 19.54
C THR A 112 28.06 -29.87 18.20
N GLY A 113 27.77 -31.16 17.96
CA GLY A 113 28.24 -31.90 16.78
C GLY A 113 27.86 -31.29 15.41
N ARG A 114 26.71 -30.61 15.34
CA ARG A 114 26.30 -29.85 14.14
C ARG A 114 27.21 -28.64 13.87
N ALA A 115 27.50 -27.83 14.88
CA ALA A 115 28.35 -26.66 14.75
C ALA A 115 29.81 -27.05 14.44
N ALA A 116 30.29 -28.15 15.03
CA ALA A 116 31.58 -28.73 14.66
C ALA A 116 31.61 -29.20 13.19
N GLY A 117 30.52 -29.83 12.71
CA GLY A 117 30.35 -30.19 11.30
C GLY A 117 30.33 -28.98 10.36
N GLU A 118 29.59 -27.93 10.70
CA GLU A 118 29.53 -26.67 9.94
C GLU A 118 30.90 -25.95 9.93
N GLY A 119 31.63 -25.95 11.05
CA GLY A 119 32.99 -25.40 11.14
C GLY A 119 34.00 -26.15 10.25
N ARG A 120 33.94 -27.49 10.22
CA ARG A 120 34.78 -28.31 9.34
C ARG A 120 34.46 -28.08 7.86
N GLU A 121 33.18 -27.90 7.52
CA GLU A 121 32.77 -27.59 6.16
C GLU A 121 33.23 -26.19 5.73
N LEU A 122 33.08 -25.19 6.60
CA LEU A 122 33.61 -23.84 6.37
C LEU A 122 35.13 -23.87 6.16
N ARG A 123 35.87 -24.61 6.99
CA ARG A 123 37.30 -24.84 6.84
C ARG A 123 37.66 -25.42 5.48
N ARG A 124 36.90 -26.41 4.99
CA ARG A 124 37.11 -27.03 3.68
C ARG A 124 36.91 -26.01 2.55
N GLN A 125 35.83 -25.23 2.61
CA GLN A 125 35.52 -24.20 1.61
C GLN A 125 36.55 -23.07 1.60
N LEU A 126 36.98 -22.58 2.77
CA LEU A 126 38.00 -21.55 2.89
C LEU A 126 39.34 -22.02 2.33
N ALA A 127 39.77 -23.24 2.66
CA ALA A 127 41.00 -23.79 2.11
C ALA A 127 40.95 -23.92 0.58
N ALA A 128 39.83 -24.39 0.02
CA ALA A 128 39.67 -24.43 -1.44
C ALA A 128 39.80 -23.03 -2.08
N ARG A 129 39.20 -22.01 -1.47
CA ARG A 129 39.31 -20.62 -1.96
C ARG A 129 40.73 -20.07 -1.82
N PHE A 130 41.42 -20.31 -0.72
CA PHE A 130 42.82 -19.90 -0.55
C PHE A 130 43.76 -20.62 -1.52
N THR A 131 43.51 -21.89 -1.85
CA THR A 131 44.27 -22.61 -2.88
C THR A 131 44.08 -21.97 -4.26
N LEU A 132 42.85 -21.60 -4.62
CA LEU A 132 42.58 -20.90 -5.89
C LEU A 132 43.25 -19.53 -5.94
N LEU A 133 43.21 -18.79 -4.83
CA LEU A 133 43.86 -17.48 -4.72
C LEU A 133 45.39 -17.59 -4.81
N ASP A 134 46.00 -18.60 -4.17
CA ASP A 134 47.45 -18.88 -4.29
C ASP A 134 47.83 -19.19 -5.73
N ALA A 135 47.02 -20.00 -6.43
CA ALA A 135 47.25 -20.37 -7.82
C ALA A 135 47.16 -19.17 -8.77
N ASP A 136 46.15 -18.30 -8.60
CA ASP A 136 46.00 -17.10 -9.41
C ASP A 136 47.15 -16.10 -9.16
N LEU A 137 47.57 -15.91 -7.90
CA LEU A 137 48.72 -15.05 -7.57
C LEU A 137 50.04 -15.63 -8.09
N GLN A 138 50.21 -16.96 -8.03
CA GLN A 138 51.35 -17.65 -8.63
C GLN A 138 51.36 -17.50 -10.16
N ALA A 139 50.19 -17.52 -10.79
CA ALA A 139 50.07 -17.30 -12.23
C ALA A 139 50.50 -15.87 -12.59
N LEU A 140 50.15 -14.86 -11.78
CA LEU A 140 50.64 -13.49 -11.97
C LEU A 140 52.15 -13.36 -11.72
N GLU A 141 52.66 -13.99 -10.67
CA GLU A 141 54.11 -14.07 -10.38
C GLU A 141 54.90 -14.66 -11.56
N LYS A 142 54.33 -15.65 -12.26
CA LYS A 142 54.95 -16.33 -13.40
C LYS A 142 54.48 -15.82 -14.76
N ALA A 143 53.83 -14.65 -14.81
CA ALA A 143 53.34 -14.10 -16.06
C ALA A 143 54.46 -13.61 -16.98
N ASP A 144 54.21 -13.68 -18.27
CA ASP A 144 54.95 -13.01 -19.33
C ASP A 144 54.08 -11.90 -19.93
N ARG A 145 54.62 -11.17 -20.91
CA ARG A 145 53.95 -10.04 -21.56
C ARG A 145 52.60 -10.43 -22.17
N ALA A 146 52.49 -11.62 -22.75
CA ALA A 146 51.29 -12.04 -23.47
C ALA A 146 50.16 -12.46 -22.52
N ASN A 147 50.47 -12.90 -21.30
CA ASN A 147 49.49 -13.48 -20.39
C ASN A 147 49.26 -12.71 -19.08
N LEU A 148 49.97 -11.60 -18.83
CA LEU A 148 49.77 -10.77 -17.64
C LEU A 148 48.32 -10.26 -17.52
N GLY A 149 47.80 -9.60 -18.56
CA GLY A 149 46.44 -9.05 -18.57
C GLY A 149 45.34 -10.12 -18.42
N PRO A 150 45.35 -11.21 -19.21
CA PRO A 150 44.40 -12.31 -19.03
C PRO A 150 44.39 -12.92 -17.62
N ARG A 151 45.57 -13.15 -17.01
CA ARG A 151 45.69 -13.68 -15.64
C ARG A 151 45.20 -12.69 -14.58
N ALA A 152 45.43 -11.40 -14.82
CA ALA A 152 44.97 -10.32 -13.96
C ALA A 152 43.44 -10.19 -13.95
N ARG A 153 42.79 -10.26 -15.11
CA ARG A 153 41.33 -10.30 -15.21
C ARG A 153 40.72 -11.51 -14.52
N GLN A 154 41.30 -12.69 -14.71
CA GLN A 154 40.85 -13.91 -14.02
C GLN A 154 40.84 -13.75 -12.49
N LEU A 155 41.91 -13.20 -11.91
CA LEU A 155 41.97 -12.94 -10.47
C LEU A 155 40.92 -11.89 -10.04
N ALA A 156 40.80 -10.79 -10.78
CA ALA A 156 39.85 -9.71 -10.47
C ALA A 156 38.38 -10.19 -10.53
N ASP A 157 38.03 -10.98 -11.53
CA ASP A 157 36.69 -11.54 -11.72
C ASP A 157 36.34 -12.55 -10.63
N ARG A 158 37.30 -13.40 -10.24
CA ARG A 158 37.11 -14.35 -9.14
C ARG A 158 36.85 -13.63 -7.82
N LEU A 159 37.65 -12.61 -7.50
CA LEU A 159 37.45 -11.80 -6.29
C LEU A 159 36.10 -11.07 -6.33
N ALA A 160 35.70 -10.52 -7.48
CA ALA A 160 34.40 -9.89 -7.65
C ALA A 160 33.22 -10.87 -7.47
N ALA A 161 33.34 -12.09 -7.99
CA ALA A 161 32.32 -13.13 -7.81
C ALA A 161 32.18 -13.54 -6.34
N TRP A 162 33.28 -13.62 -5.58
CA TRP A 162 33.25 -13.91 -4.15
C TRP A 162 32.64 -12.78 -3.32
N GLU A 163 32.88 -11.52 -3.67
CA GLU A 163 32.26 -10.36 -3.03
C GLU A 163 30.76 -10.26 -3.31
N ALA A 164 30.33 -10.60 -4.54
CA ALA A 164 28.92 -10.61 -4.93
C ALA A 164 28.13 -11.74 -4.27
N ALA A 165 28.79 -12.88 -4.00
CA ALA A 165 28.21 -14.01 -3.30
C ALA A 165 28.21 -13.80 -1.77
N ARG A 166 27.50 -12.78 -1.26
CA ARG A 166 27.07 -12.76 0.15
C ARG A 166 25.93 -13.75 0.31
N PRO A 167 26.05 -14.84 1.09
CA PRO A 167 24.91 -15.67 1.43
C PRO A 167 24.06 -14.94 2.47
N VAL A 168 23.29 -13.93 2.06
CA VAL A 168 22.04 -13.66 2.74
C VAL A 168 21.13 -14.77 2.26
N ALA A 169 20.86 -15.76 3.10
CA ALA A 169 19.79 -16.71 2.80
C ALA A 169 18.57 -15.87 2.44
N PRO A 170 18.03 -15.94 1.21
CA PRO A 170 16.94 -15.09 0.82
C PRO A 170 15.81 -15.33 1.82
N LEU A 171 15.39 -14.27 2.50
CA LEU A 171 14.18 -14.34 3.31
C LEU A 171 13.08 -14.92 2.41
N PRO A 172 12.31 -15.92 2.87
CA PRO A 172 11.24 -16.49 2.08
C PRO A 172 10.33 -15.34 1.62
N GLN A 173 10.35 -15.08 0.32
CA GLN A 173 9.48 -14.07 -0.27
C GLN A 173 8.06 -14.63 -0.26
N PRO A 174 7.04 -13.84 0.12
CA PRO A 174 5.66 -14.27 0.01
C PRO A 174 5.36 -14.66 -1.44
N ASN A 175 4.79 -15.84 -1.64
CA ASN A 175 4.26 -16.24 -2.93
C ASN A 175 2.89 -15.62 -3.11
N TRP A 176 2.81 -14.57 -3.92
CA TRP A 176 1.55 -13.95 -4.27
C TRP A 176 0.80 -14.85 -5.25
N LYS A 177 -0.36 -15.34 -4.83
CA LYS A 177 -1.35 -15.92 -5.73
C LYS A 177 -2.59 -15.04 -5.68
N LEU A 178 -3.02 -14.56 -6.84
CA LEU A 178 -4.37 -14.04 -6.96
C LEU A 178 -5.29 -15.25 -6.76
N ALA A 179 -6.05 -15.26 -5.66
CA ALA A 179 -7.15 -16.22 -5.53
C ALA A 179 -8.08 -16.04 -6.73
N GLU A 180 -8.68 -17.13 -7.23
CA GLU A 180 -9.69 -17.01 -8.28
C GLU A 180 -10.69 -15.93 -7.88
N PRO A 181 -10.80 -14.83 -8.65
CA PRO A 181 -11.74 -13.77 -8.32
C PRO A 181 -13.12 -14.39 -8.25
N GLN A 182 -13.76 -14.35 -7.07
CA GLN A 182 -15.17 -14.69 -7.03
C GLN A 182 -15.88 -13.65 -7.91
N PRO A 183 -16.63 -14.08 -8.94
CA PRO A 183 -17.32 -13.14 -9.80
C PRO A 183 -18.26 -12.32 -8.91
N VAL A 184 -18.11 -11.01 -8.95
CA VAL A 184 -19.06 -10.12 -8.30
C VAL A 184 -20.38 -10.31 -9.03
N THR A 185 -21.40 -10.79 -8.32
CA THR A 185 -22.72 -11.00 -8.89
C THR A 185 -23.63 -9.80 -8.62
N GLU A 186 -24.59 -9.59 -9.51
CA GLU A 186 -25.70 -8.70 -9.22
C GLU A 186 -26.49 -9.25 -8.02
N LEU A 187 -26.90 -8.36 -7.10
CA LEU A 187 -27.64 -8.74 -5.91
C LEU A 187 -29.17 -8.62 -6.16
N PRO A 188 -29.98 -9.44 -5.47
CA PRO A 188 -31.43 -9.34 -5.57
C PRO A 188 -31.96 -8.04 -4.96
N ALA A 189 -33.20 -7.70 -5.31
CA ALA A 189 -33.91 -6.55 -4.78
C ALA A 189 -34.09 -6.65 -3.25
N ALA A 190 -34.01 -5.51 -2.57
CA ALA A 190 -34.45 -5.34 -1.20
C ALA A 190 -36.00 -5.34 -1.09
N ALA A 191 -36.54 -5.69 0.09
CA ALA A 191 -38.00 -5.71 0.28
C ALA A 191 -38.60 -4.31 0.36
N GLU A 192 -37.92 -3.41 1.06
CA GLU A 192 -38.37 -2.05 1.29
C GLU A 192 -37.36 -1.06 0.71
N PRO A 193 -37.83 0.05 0.11
CA PRO A 193 -36.93 1.12 -0.26
C PRO A 193 -36.27 1.70 1.00
N PRO A 194 -35.04 2.25 0.89
CA PRO A 194 -34.37 2.92 1.99
C PRO A 194 -35.24 4.01 2.61
N ARG A 195 -35.02 4.28 3.91
CA ARG A 195 -35.85 5.22 4.70
C ARG A 195 -35.89 6.61 4.09
N PHE A 196 -34.81 7.07 3.47
CA PHE A 196 -34.78 8.38 2.81
C PHE A 196 -35.84 8.52 1.68
N VAL A 197 -36.29 7.42 1.07
CA VAL A 197 -37.30 7.41 0.00
C VAL A 197 -38.68 7.79 0.53
N GLY A 198 -39.04 7.31 1.72
CA GLY A 198 -40.27 7.73 2.41
C GLY A 198 -40.25 9.22 2.72
N ASP A 199 -39.11 9.71 3.20
CA ASP A 199 -38.91 11.11 3.58
C ASP A 199 -38.95 12.07 2.38
N THR A 200 -38.45 11.64 1.22
CA THR A 200 -38.46 12.43 -0.02
C THR A 200 -39.84 12.52 -0.65
N LEU A 201 -40.60 11.43 -0.70
CA LEU A 201 -41.97 11.44 -1.21
C LEU A 201 -42.88 12.35 -0.37
N TRP A 202 -42.66 12.40 0.94
CA TRP A 202 -43.37 13.34 1.82
C TRP A 202 -43.03 14.80 1.47
N LEU A 203 -41.77 15.13 1.20
CA LEU A 203 -41.37 16.50 0.83
C LEU A 203 -41.85 16.94 -0.55
N LEU A 204 -41.75 16.06 -1.55
CA LEU A 204 -42.22 16.36 -2.92
C LEU A 204 -43.73 16.62 -2.96
N ARG A 205 -44.50 15.96 -2.09
CA ARG A 205 -45.95 16.18 -1.96
C ARG A 205 -46.33 17.50 -1.28
N HIS A 206 -45.42 18.11 -0.52
CA HIS A 206 -45.72 19.31 0.26
C HIS A 206 -45.10 20.62 -0.30
N HIS A 207 -44.67 20.66 -1.57
CA HIS A 207 -44.26 21.86 -2.33
C HIS A 207 -43.57 22.99 -1.52
N PHE A 208 -42.25 22.91 -1.32
CA PHE A 208 -41.47 24.01 -0.72
C PHE A 208 -40.30 24.46 -1.64
N ALA A 209 -40.27 25.76 -2.00
CA ALA A 209 -39.29 26.45 -2.88
C ALA A 209 -38.81 27.79 -2.22
N ASP A 210 -37.67 28.42 -2.63
CA ASP A 210 -37.09 29.69 -2.06
C ASP A 210 -35.70 29.79 -1.27
N ALA A 211 -34.50 29.97 -1.85
CA ALA A 211 -33.19 29.56 -1.28
C ALA A 211 -32.56 30.51 -0.24
N GLY A 212 -31.86 29.95 0.77
CA GLY A 212 -30.89 30.67 1.59
C GLY A 212 -30.85 30.26 3.06
N GLY A 213 -29.81 29.53 3.48
CA GLY A 213 -29.57 29.24 4.90
C GLY A 213 -28.23 28.53 5.13
N VAL A 214 -27.34 29.14 5.90
CA VAL A 214 -26.02 28.59 6.24
C VAL A 214 -26.14 27.78 7.53
N MET A 215 -25.85 26.47 7.48
CA MET A 215 -25.81 25.60 8.67
C MET A 215 -24.65 26.05 9.59
N ARG A 216 -24.97 26.53 10.80
CA ARG A 216 -23.96 26.84 11.85
C ARG A 216 -23.79 25.64 12.76
N VAL A 217 -22.58 25.10 12.91
CA VAL A 217 -22.31 24.01 13.86
C VAL A 217 -20.91 24.12 14.47
N ALA A 218 -20.83 23.86 15.78
CA ALA A 218 -19.66 23.41 16.51
C ALA A 218 -19.91 21.95 16.94
N LEU A 219 -18.89 21.15 17.27
CA LEU A 219 -19.07 19.75 17.69
C LEU A 219 -20.09 19.63 18.83
N LYS A 220 -21.31 19.17 18.51
CA LYS A 220 -22.36 18.83 19.48
C LYS A 220 -22.42 17.31 19.63
N SER A 221 -22.87 16.82 20.78
CA SER A 221 -23.42 15.46 20.86
C SER A 221 -24.55 15.31 19.85
N THR A 222 -24.79 14.10 19.34
CA THR A 222 -25.93 13.84 18.44
C THR A 222 -27.20 14.43 19.09
N PRO A 223 -27.91 15.38 18.43
CA PRO A 223 -29.09 16.01 19.00
C PRO A 223 -30.19 14.99 19.31
N ALA A 224 -31.00 15.23 20.35
CA ALA A 224 -32.07 14.30 20.73
C ALA A 224 -33.11 14.13 19.62
N GLU A 225 -33.30 15.18 18.83
CA GLU A 225 -34.16 15.26 17.66
C GLU A 225 -33.75 14.29 16.54
N ALA A 226 -32.48 13.89 16.48
CA ALA A 226 -32.00 12.88 15.53
C ALA A 226 -32.62 11.50 15.78
N ALA A 227 -33.20 11.25 16.97
CA ALA A 227 -33.97 10.04 17.24
C ALA A 227 -35.15 9.86 16.26
N ALA A 228 -35.63 10.94 15.62
CA ALA A 228 -36.64 10.88 14.57
C ALA A 228 -36.24 9.99 13.37
N CYS A 229 -34.94 9.88 13.07
CA CYS A 229 -34.42 8.98 12.04
C CYS A 229 -34.49 7.49 12.43
N GLY A 230 -34.72 7.19 13.72
CA GLY A 230 -34.65 5.83 14.27
C GLY A 230 -33.28 5.19 14.06
N TYR A 231 -32.20 5.96 14.20
CA TYR A 231 -30.83 5.47 14.06
C TYR A 231 -30.46 4.56 15.24
N THR A 232 -29.46 3.71 15.02
CA THR A 232 -28.93 2.76 16.00
C THR A 232 -27.50 3.14 16.40
N ALA A 233 -26.99 2.56 17.48
CA ALA A 233 -25.59 2.76 17.87
C ALA A 233 -24.59 2.36 16.75
N ALA A 234 -24.95 1.41 15.88
CA ALA A 234 -24.12 0.99 14.77
C ALA A 234 -23.92 2.11 13.73
N ASP A 235 -24.92 2.99 13.54
CA ASP A 235 -24.86 4.11 12.59
C ASP A 235 -23.88 5.21 13.04
N LEU A 236 -23.43 5.16 14.30
CA LEU A 236 -22.40 6.02 14.86
C LEU A 236 -21.09 5.28 15.16
N ALA A 237 -21.04 3.95 15.03
CA ALA A 237 -19.91 3.15 15.46
C ALA A 237 -18.70 3.26 14.51
N ASP A 238 -17.51 3.04 15.06
CA ASP A 238 -16.31 2.79 14.25
C ASP A 238 -16.46 1.49 13.47
N THR A 239 -15.98 1.49 12.22
CA THR A 239 -15.79 0.26 11.44
C THR A 239 -14.40 0.24 10.81
N ALA A 240 -13.98 -0.92 10.29
CA ALA A 240 -12.71 -1.04 9.56
C ALA A 240 -12.61 -0.07 8.38
N GLU A 241 -13.72 0.13 7.66
CA GLU A 241 -13.77 1.03 6.51
C GLU A 241 -14.01 2.49 6.90
N ALA A 242 -14.77 2.74 7.97
CA ALA A 242 -15.08 4.09 8.44
C ALA A 242 -14.66 4.28 9.91
N PRO A 243 -13.34 4.33 10.20
CA PRO A 243 -12.84 4.56 11.56
C PRO A 243 -12.92 6.05 11.91
N LYS A 244 -14.06 6.49 12.46
CA LYS A 244 -14.25 7.84 13.01
C LYS A 244 -13.20 8.21 14.05
N SER A 245 -12.65 7.25 14.80
CA SER A 245 -11.63 7.51 15.84
C SER A 245 -10.22 7.74 15.29
N HIS A 246 -9.99 7.54 13.98
CA HIS A 246 -8.68 7.78 13.38
C HIS A 246 -8.31 9.27 13.44
N ALA A 247 -7.07 9.57 13.84
CA ALA A 247 -6.62 10.95 14.11
C ALA A 247 -6.80 11.90 12.92
N ASP A 248 -6.47 11.45 11.70
CA ASP A 248 -6.62 12.29 10.49
C ASP A 248 -8.10 12.53 10.13
N ILE A 249 -9.00 11.59 10.46
CA ILE A 249 -10.44 11.76 10.25
C ILE A 249 -10.98 12.81 11.23
N GLN A 250 -10.60 12.70 12.50
CA GLN A 250 -10.95 13.69 13.54
C GLN A 250 -10.41 15.09 13.20
N ALA A 251 -9.16 15.17 12.72
CA ALA A 251 -8.54 16.42 12.32
C ALA A 251 -9.28 17.08 11.16
N LEU A 252 -9.60 16.33 10.10
CA LEU A 252 -10.33 16.86 8.96
C LEU A 252 -11.79 17.22 9.30
N ALA A 253 -12.49 16.40 10.08
CA ALA A 253 -13.84 16.72 10.54
C ALA A 253 -13.85 18.05 11.33
N LYS A 254 -12.85 18.26 12.19
CA LYS A 254 -12.65 19.53 12.90
C LYS A 254 -12.34 20.70 11.98
N GLU A 255 -11.45 20.52 11.01
CA GLU A 255 -11.10 21.57 10.01
C GLU A 255 -12.33 22.03 9.21
N LEU A 256 -13.26 21.10 8.95
CA LEU A 256 -14.51 21.37 8.24
C LEU A 256 -15.64 21.84 9.16
N ASP A 257 -15.32 22.25 10.40
CA ASP A 257 -16.26 22.69 11.45
C ASP A 257 -17.37 21.68 11.75
N TYR A 258 -17.10 20.38 11.54
CA TYR A 258 -18.08 19.30 11.70
C TYR A 258 -19.37 19.52 10.88
N ASN A 259 -19.29 20.33 9.82
CA ASN A 259 -20.44 20.73 9.03
C ASN A 259 -20.69 19.70 7.90
N PRO A 260 -21.85 19.02 7.88
CA PRO A 260 -22.13 17.97 6.89
C PRO A 260 -22.06 18.44 5.43
N ALA A 261 -22.46 19.67 5.15
CA ALA A 261 -22.41 20.24 3.80
C ALA A 261 -20.96 20.48 3.35
N ARG A 262 -20.12 21.05 4.23
CA ARG A 262 -18.69 21.22 3.95
C ARG A 262 -17.94 19.90 3.85
N ILE A 263 -18.30 18.92 4.69
CA ILE A 263 -17.76 17.56 4.63
C ILE A 263 -18.08 16.92 3.28
N PHE A 264 -19.35 16.93 2.88
CA PHE A 264 -19.77 16.40 1.59
C PHE A 264 -19.07 17.10 0.42
N GLU A 265 -19.09 18.44 0.41
CA GLU A 265 -18.44 19.26 -0.61
C GLU A 265 -16.94 18.94 -0.70
N TRP A 266 -16.26 18.85 0.43
CA TRP A 266 -14.84 18.57 0.48
C TRP A 266 -14.53 17.19 -0.11
N VAL A 267 -15.27 16.13 0.25
CA VAL A 267 -15.05 14.78 -0.31
C VAL A 267 -15.37 14.77 -1.81
N ASN A 268 -16.44 15.46 -2.22
CA ASN A 268 -16.83 15.54 -3.63
C ASN A 268 -15.77 16.26 -4.50
N GLN A 269 -15.13 17.31 -3.98
CA GLN A 269 -14.20 18.14 -4.75
C GLN A 269 -12.73 17.72 -4.64
N ASN A 270 -12.32 17.08 -3.54
CA ASN A 270 -10.91 16.81 -3.22
C ASN A 270 -10.51 15.33 -3.33
N VAL A 271 -11.45 14.45 -3.67
CA VAL A 271 -11.19 13.01 -3.82
C VAL A 271 -11.57 12.57 -5.23
N ALA A 272 -10.60 12.11 -6.01
CA ALA A 272 -10.82 11.63 -7.38
C ALA A 272 -11.59 10.30 -7.40
N PHE A 273 -12.46 10.13 -8.40
CA PHE A 273 -13.19 8.89 -8.62
C PHE A 273 -12.34 7.88 -9.40
N GLU A 274 -12.27 6.65 -8.89
CA GLU A 274 -11.62 5.52 -9.56
C GLU A 274 -12.67 4.42 -9.79
N PRO A 275 -12.93 3.97 -11.02
CA PRO A 275 -14.12 3.19 -11.38
C PRO A 275 -14.03 1.70 -11.00
N TYR A 276 -13.43 1.33 -9.87
CA TYR A 276 -13.46 -0.03 -9.34
C TYR A 276 -14.62 -0.29 -8.39
N PHE A 277 -15.02 -1.56 -8.31
CA PHE A 277 -16.15 -2.00 -7.52
C PHE A 277 -15.73 -2.66 -6.20
N GLY A 278 -16.30 -2.23 -5.07
CA GLY A 278 -16.04 -2.79 -3.74
C GLY A 278 -15.20 -1.88 -2.83
N SER A 279 -15.02 -2.31 -1.58
CA SER A 279 -14.22 -1.62 -0.55
C SER A 279 -12.77 -2.11 -0.60
N LEU A 280 -11.90 -1.32 -1.25
CA LEU A 280 -10.48 -1.63 -1.41
C LEU A 280 -9.61 -0.85 -0.42
N LYS A 281 -9.81 0.46 -0.35
CA LYS A 281 -8.97 1.41 0.39
C LYS A 281 -9.51 1.70 1.79
N GLY A 282 -10.84 1.72 1.97
CA GLY A 282 -11.52 2.29 3.12
C GLY A 282 -11.34 3.82 3.21
N GLY A 283 -11.94 4.43 4.22
CA GLY A 283 -12.00 5.88 4.38
C GLY A 283 -10.63 6.54 4.60
N VAL A 284 -9.78 5.99 5.47
CA VAL A 284 -8.47 6.57 5.81
C VAL A 284 -7.52 6.56 4.61
N SER A 285 -7.38 5.43 3.94
CA SER A 285 -6.49 5.34 2.78
C SER A 285 -7.01 6.17 1.60
N THR A 286 -8.32 6.34 1.47
CA THR A 286 -8.94 7.25 0.50
C THR A 286 -8.62 8.71 0.82
N LEU A 287 -8.65 9.10 2.10
CA LEU A 287 -8.23 10.42 2.55
C LEU A 287 -6.75 10.68 2.20
N TRP A 288 -5.87 9.70 2.41
CA TRP A 288 -4.44 9.82 2.10
C TRP A 288 -4.17 9.86 0.59
N ALA A 289 -4.82 8.97 -0.17
CA ALA A 289 -4.64 8.88 -1.62
C ALA A 289 -5.30 10.02 -2.39
N LYS A 290 -6.28 10.71 -1.77
CA LYS A 290 -7.17 11.68 -2.45
C LYS A 290 -7.85 11.08 -3.68
N ALA A 291 -8.08 9.76 -3.67
CA ALA A 291 -8.73 9.03 -4.75
C ALA A 291 -9.29 7.69 -4.25
N GLY A 292 -10.42 7.27 -4.81
CA GLY A 292 -11.02 5.96 -4.54
C GLY A 292 -12.34 5.74 -5.28
N GLY A 293 -12.81 4.49 -5.28
CA GLY A 293 -14.10 4.11 -5.84
C GLY A 293 -15.28 4.55 -4.98
N ALA A 294 -16.49 4.26 -5.46
CA ALA A 294 -17.73 4.72 -4.84
C ALA A 294 -17.84 4.34 -3.36
N THR A 295 -17.58 3.07 -3.06
CA THR A 295 -17.64 2.52 -1.71
C THR A 295 -16.59 3.15 -0.79
N ASP A 296 -15.39 3.37 -1.29
CA ASP A 296 -14.29 3.94 -0.52
C ASP A 296 -14.49 5.44 -0.22
N GLN A 297 -15.04 6.20 -1.18
CA GLN A 297 -15.48 7.58 -0.95
C GLN A 297 -16.67 7.65 0.01
N ALA A 298 -17.63 6.73 -0.11
CA ALA A 298 -18.73 6.60 0.86
C ALA A 298 -18.19 6.30 2.26
N SER A 299 -17.17 5.43 2.39
CA SER A 299 -16.55 5.12 3.68
C SER A 299 -15.82 6.31 4.30
N LEU A 300 -15.14 7.13 3.50
CA LEU A 300 -14.56 8.38 3.98
C LEU A 300 -15.64 9.35 4.48
N LEU A 301 -16.71 9.52 3.70
CA LEU A 301 -17.83 10.38 4.08
C LEU A 301 -18.50 9.90 5.38
N VAL A 302 -18.79 8.60 5.50
CA VAL A 302 -19.34 7.99 6.72
C VAL A 302 -18.40 8.21 7.91
N ALA A 303 -17.09 8.04 7.75
CA ALA A 303 -16.12 8.27 8.83
C ALA A 303 -16.14 9.72 9.34
N LEU A 304 -16.18 10.70 8.43
CA LEU A 304 -16.22 12.13 8.76
C LEU A 304 -17.55 12.54 9.41
N LEU A 305 -18.68 12.03 8.90
CA LEU A 305 -20.01 12.27 9.46
C LEU A 305 -20.13 11.67 10.87
N ARG A 306 -19.69 10.42 11.06
CA ARG A 306 -19.70 9.76 12.37
C ARG A 306 -18.73 10.42 13.37
N ALA A 307 -17.59 10.93 12.91
CA ALA A 307 -16.70 11.76 13.73
C ALA A 307 -17.35 13.10 14.13
N SER A 308 -18.32 13.57 13.35
CA SER A 308 -19.15 14.75 13.61
C SER A 308 -20.45 14.42 14.37
N ASN A 309 -20.57 13.21 14.94
CA ASN A 309 -21.76 12.70 15.64
C ASN A 309 -23.04 12.68 14.78
N VAL A 310 -22.89 12.59 13.46
CA VAL A 310 -24.00 12.41 12.52
C VAL A 310 -24.15 10.91 12.23
N PRO A 311 -25.31 10.29 12.54
CA PRO A 311 -25.58 8.91 12.15
C PRO A 311 -25.54 8.76 10.63
N ALA A 312 -24.78 7.80 10.13
CA ALA A 312 -24.60 7.57 8.70
C ALA A 312 -24.46 6.09 8.37
N ARG A 313 -25.02 5.66 7.24
CA ARG A 313 -25.02 4.28 6.77
C ARG A 313 -24.90 4.18 5.25
N TYR A 314 -24.52 3.01 4.77
CA TYR A 314 -24.32 2.74 3.34
C TYR A 314 -25.62 2.24 2.72
N VAL A 315 -25.91 2.76 1.53
CA VAL A 315 -27.00 2.29 0.68
C VAL A 315 -26.42 1.71 -0.60
N ARG A 316 -27.00 0.63 -1.10
CA ARG A 316 -26.64 0.02 -2.39
C ARG A 316 -27.83 -0.07 -3.33
N GLY A 317 -27.58 0.09 -4.62
CA GLY A 317 -28.54 -0.21 -5.65
C GLY A 317 -27.95 -0.23 -7.05
N THR A 318 -28.76 -0.69 -8.01
CA THR A 318 -28.51 -0.51 -9.43
C THR A 318 -29.05 0.85 -9.86
N VAL A 319 -28.18 1.67 -10.43
CA VAL A 319 -28.50 3.05 -10.80
C VAL A 319 -28.31 3.27 -12.30
N GLN A 320 -29.01 4.25 -12.85
CA GLN A 320 -28.92 4.63 -14.24
C GLN A 320 -28.73 6.15 -14.38
N VAL A 321 -27.69 6.53 -15.13
CA VAL A 321 -27.45 7.90 -15.54
C VAL A 321 -28.00 8.06 -16.96
N ILE A 322 -29.15 8.71 -17.08
CA ILE A 322 -29.86 8.91 -18.36
C ILE A 322 -29.74 10.36 -18.80
N ASP A 323 -29.31 10.60 -20.03
CA ASP A 323 -29.37 11.92 -20.66
C ASP A 323 -30.62 12.06 -21.52
N ALA A 324 -31.18 13.27 -21.64
CA ALA A 324 -32.38 13.50 -22.45
C ALA A 324 -32.20 13.15 -23.95
N SER A 325 -30.96 13.08 -24.42
CA SER A 325 -30.59 12.67 -25.77
C SER A 325 -29.22 12.00 -25.79
N PRO A 326 -28.86 11.24 -26.85
CA PRO A 326 -27.53 10.66 -27.00
C PRO A 326 -26.46 11.74 -27.18
N LYS A 327 -25.66 12.00 -26.14
CA LYS A 327 -24.63 13.05 -26.16
C LYS A 327 -23.20 12.55 -26.40
N GLY A 328 -23.00 11.25 -26.64
CA GLY A 328 -21.66 10.67 -26.82
C GLY A 328 -20.74 10.99 -25.65
N ALA A 329 -19.55 11.56 -25.93
CA ALA A 329 -18.58 11.95 -24.92
C ALA A 329 -19.09 13.05 -23.96
N ASP A 330 -20.08 13.84 -24.40
CA ASP A 330 -20.73 14.87 -23.59
C ASP A 330 -21.93 14.35 -22.79
N GLY A 331 -22.11 13.03 -22.70
CA GLY A 331 -23.09 12.41 -21.79
C GLY A 331 -22.63 12.49 -20.33
N ARG A 332 -23.57 12.60 -19.39
CA ARG A 332 -23.25 12.60 -17.94
C ARG A 332 -22.52 11.32 -17.51
N GLY A 333 -22.95 10.17 -18.01
CA GLY A 333 -22.32 8.87 -17.72
C GLY A 333 -20.87 8.78 -18.23
N PRO A 334 -20.62 8.99 -19.53
CA PRO A 334 -19.27 9.02 -20.10
C PRO A 334 -18.36 10.02 -19.41
N ARG A 335 -18.85 11.22 -19.08
CA ARG A 335 -18.04 12.22 -18.38
C ARG A 335 -17.70 11.81 -16.94
N TRP A 336 -18.61 11.16 -16.24
CA TRP A 336 -18.33 10.68 -14.89
C TRP A 336 -17.22 9.62 -14.87
N VAL A 337 -17.26 8.65 -15.80
CA VAL A 337 -16.27 7.56 -15.87
C VAL A 337 -14.96 7.97 -16.55
N GLY A 338 -14.98 9.02 -17.38
CA GLY A 338 -13.83 9.41 -18.21
C GLY A 338 -13.74 8.66 -19.54
N ALA A 339 -14.89 8.39 -20.15
CA ALA A 339 -15.00 7.67 -21.41
C ALA A 339 -15.53 8.58 -22.54
N LYS A 340 -15.28 8.18 -23.80
CA LYS A 340 -15.76 8.89 -25.00
C LYS A 340 -17.17 8.48 -25.43
N THR A 341 -17.71 7.38 -24.93
CA THR A 341 -19.05 6.87 -25.26
C THR A 341 -19.67 6.14 -24.06
N TYR A 342 -21.00 5.96 -24.05
CA TYR A 342 -21.69 5.18 -23.01
C TYR A 342 -21.22 3.72 -23.00
N GLN A 343 -20.99 3.13 -24.18
CA GLN A 343 -20.44 1.78 -24.30
C GLN A 343 -19.03 1.68 -23.70
N ALA A 344 -18.15 2.64 -24.00
CA ALA A 344 -16.80 2.65 -23.44
C ALA A 344 -16.82 2.84 -21.91
N ALA A 345 -17.72 3.67 -21.38
CA ALA A 345 -17.92 3.83 -19.95
C ALA A 345 -18.35 2.51 -19.28
N ALA A 346 -19.34 1.82 -19.86
CA ALA A 346 -19.79 0.52 -19.36
C ALA A 346 -18.68 -0.53 -19.44
N ASN A 347 -17.89 -0.56 -20.52
CA ASN A 347 -16.77 -1.48 -20.65
C ASN A 347 -15.68 -1.23 -19.58
N ILE A 348 -15.39 0.03 -19.25
CA ILE A 348 -14.47 0.37 -18.15
C ILE A 348 -15.02 -0.16 -16.82
N LEU A 349 -16.29 0.08 -16.52
CA LEU A 349 -16.90 -0.39 -15.27
C LEU A 349 -16.93 -1.93 -15.19
N ALA A 350 -17.27 -2.60 -16.29
CA ALA A 350 -17.28 -4.05 -16.38
C ALA A 350 -15.87 -4.64 -16.19
N ALA A 351 -14.86 -4.07 -16.85
CA ALA A 351 -13.46 -4.49 -16.71
C ALA A 351 -12.92 -4.28 -15.28
N ASN A 352 -13.52 -3.35 -14.52
CA ASN A 352 -13.19 -3.08 -13.12
C ASN A 352 -14.17 -3.75 -12.13
N GLY A 353 -14.91 -4.76 -12.58
CA GLY A 353 -15.67 -5.68 -11.72
C GLY A 353 -17.07 -5.20 -11.32
N ASN A 354 -17.61 -4.16 -11.96
CA ASN A 354 -18.98 -3.73 -11.69
C ASN A 354 -20.00 -4.74 -12.28
N PRO A 355 -20.84 -5.38 -11.45
CA PRO A 355 -21.71 -6.48 -11.88
C PRO A 355 -22.92 -6.06 -12.71
N SER A 356 -23.29 -4.77 -12.69
CA SER A 356 -24.46 -4.25 -13.41
C SER A 356 -24.09 -3.17 -14.44
N ALA A 357 -22.81 -3.17 -14.85
CA ALA A 357 -22.33 -2.29 -15.92
C ALA A 357 -23.11 -2.55 -17.21
N SER A 358 -23.82 -1.54 -17.68
CA SER A 358 -24.66 -1.60 -18.87
C SER A 358 -24.71 -0.24 -19.56
N TYR A 359 -25.09 -0.23 -20.84
CA TYR A 359 -25.24 1.01 -21.60
C TYR A 359 -26.48 0.95 -22.48
N GLY A 360 -27.10 2.11 -22.68
CA GLY A 360 -28.05 2.38 -23.75
C GLY A 360 -27.52 3.46 -24.69
N THR A 361 -28.35 3.92 -25.61
CA THR A 361 -27.98 4.98 -26.57
C THR A 361 -27.61 6.30 -25.88
N ASN A 362 -28.26 6.60 -24.76
CA ASN A 362 -28.14 7.83 -23.96
C ASN A 362 -28.04 7.54 -22.44
N SER A 363 -27.69 6.32 -22.05
CA SER A 363 -27.69 5.92 -20.65
C SER A 363 -26.52 5.03 -20.26
N LEU A 364 -26.11 5.13 -19.00
CA LEU A 364 -25.11 4.28 -18.35
C LEU A 364 -25.73 3.68 -17.09
N GLY A 365 -25.75 2.35 -16.99
CA GLY A 365 -26.20 1.61 -15.81
C GLY A 365 -25.03 0.99 -15.06
N LEU A 366 -25.13 0.92 -13.73
CA LEU A 366 -24.11 0.35 -12.86
C LEU A 366 -24.66 -0.02 -11.49
N ALA A 367 -24.03 -1.00 -10.83
CA ALA A 367 -24.23 -1.22 -9.40
C ALA A 367 -23.42 -0.19 -8.62
N HIS A 368 -24.02 0.45 -7.62
CA HIS A 368 -23.45 1.61 -6.98
C HIS A 368 -23.71 1.64 -5.47
N VAL A 369 -22.85 2.36 -4.74
CA VAL A 369 -22.94 2.53 -3.29
C VAL A 369 -22.83 4.01 -2.96
N TRP A 370 -23.74 4.50 -2.13
CA TRP A 370 -23.74 5.86 -1.60
C TRP A 370 -24.05 5.86 -0.10
N VAL A 371 -24.12 7.04 0.50
CA VAL A 371 -24.36 7.23 1.94
C VAL A 371 -25.76 7.76 2.15
N GLU A 372 -26.40 7.40 3.25
CA GLU A 372 -27.47 8.22 3.82
C GLU A 372 -27.06 8.68 5.21
N ALA A 373 -27.41 9.93 5.54
CA ALA A 373 -27.04 10.58 6.79
C ALA A 373 -28.28 11.17 7.46
N CYS A 374 -28.39 11.03 8.78
CA CYS A 374 -29.48 11.61 9.57
C CYS A 374 -29.16 13.08 9.84
N LEU A 375 -29.79 14.00 9.11
CA LEU A 375 -29.47 15.42 9.11
C LEU A 375 -30.69 16.28 9.43
N PRO A 376 -30.55 17.38 10.18
CA PRO A 376 -31.63 18.33 10.39
C PRO A 376 -31.94 19.01 9.06
N TYR A 377 -33.13 18.72 8.53
CA TYR A 377 -33.56 19.15 7.21
C TYR A 377 -34.90 19.92 7.27
N SER A 378 -35.35 20.33 8.46
CA SER A 378 -36.52 21.20 8.64
C SER A 378 -36.29 22.63 8.13
N ALA A 379 -35.06 23.14 8.28
CA ALA A 379 -34.68 24.50 7.90
C ALA A 379 -34.41 24.66 6.39
N TYR A 380 -35.18 23.95 5.55
CA TYR A 380 -35.23 24.25 4.13
C TYR A 380 -35.98 25.59 3.99
N ARG A 381 -35.23 26.68 3.82
CA ARG A 381 -35.70 27.99 3.35
C ARG A 381 -36.37 28.91 4.40
N GLY A 382 -35.60 29.31 5.42
CA GLY A 382 -35.91 30.50 6.27
C GLY A 382 -36.54 30.23 7.64
N ALA A 383 -36.80 28.97 8.01
CA ALA A 383 -37.04 28.62 9.40
C ALA A 383 -35.75 28.80 10.21
N ALA A 384 -35.86 29.09 11.51
CA ALA A 384 -34.70 29.18 12.39
C ALA A 384 -33.85 27.90 12.20
N VAL A 385 -32.53 28.08 12.03
CA VAL A 385 -31.60 26.95 12.01
C VAL A 385 -31.61 26.35 13.41
N ASP A 386 -32.42 25.30 13.58
CA ASP A 386 -32.51 24.51 14.78
C ASP A 386 -32.22 23.03 14.47
N ASP A 387 -32.12 22.22 15.51
CA ASP A 387 -31.83 20.80 15.38
C ASP A 387 -33.10 19.99 15.01
N SER A 388 -34.16 20.62 14.49
CA SER A 388 -35.43 19.93 14.16
C SER A 388 -35.42 19.25 12.77
N GLY A 389 -36.46 18.45 12.49
CA GLY A 389 -36.69 17.83 11.17
C GLY A 389 -35.58 16.91 10.66
N HIS A 390 -34.90 16.22 11.58
CA HIS A 390 -33.94 15.19 11.26
C HIS A 390 -34.57 14.09 10.41
N ARG A 391 -33.92 13.77 9.30
CA ARG A 391 -34.34 12.72 8.36
C ARG A 391 -33.15 12.12 7.64
N TRP A 392 -33.34 10.98 6.99
CA TRP A 392 -32.28 10.37 6.19
C TRP A 392 -32.13 11.12 4.87
N VAL A 393 -30.92 11.60 4.58
CA VAL A 393 -30.59 12.35 3.37
C VAL A 393 -29.56 11.55 2.56
N PRO A 394 -29.83 11.25 1.27
CA PRO A 394 -28.90 10.49 0.44
C PRO A 394 -27.78 11.39 -0.09
N LEU A 395 -26.54 10.98 0.11
CA LEU A 395 -25.32 11.69 -0.26
C LEU A 395 -24.39 10.76 -1.03
N ASP A 396 -24.08 11.12 -2.27
CA ASP A 396 -23.06 10.45 -3.07
C ASP A 396 -21.93 11.42 -3.46
N PRO A 397 -20.79 11.39 -2.78
CA PRO A 397 -19.66 12.25 -3.12
C PRO A 397 -18.90 11.72 -4.35
N SER A 398 -19.12 10.47 -4.78
CA SER A 398 -18.37 9.81 -5.85
C SER A 398 -18.89 10.16 -7.25
N TYR A 399 -20.16 10.54 -7.37
CA TYR A 399 -20.69 11.13 -8.60
C TYR A 399 -20.10 12.52 -8.82
N LYS A 400 -19.40 12.68 -9.95
CA LYS A 400 -18.75 13.93 -10.34
C LYS A 400 -18.97 14.16 -11.82
N ASP A 401 -19.61 15.27 -12.15
CA ASP A 401 -19.66 15.71 -13.55
C ASP A 401 -18.33 16.40 -13.86
N HIS A 402 -17.67 15.93 -14.91
CA HIS A 402 -16.44 16.52 -15.38
C HIS A 402 -16.71 17.43 -16.58
N ARG A 403 -15.86 18.44 -16.76
CA ARG A 403 -15.65 19.08 -18.05
C ARG A 403 -14.37 18.49 -18.63
N TYR A 404 -14.47 17.93 -19.82
CA TYR A 404 -13.29 17.46 -20.53
C TYR A 404 -12.87 18.47 -21.58
N GLN A 405 -11.57 18.67 -21.67
CA GLN A 405 -10.95 19.38 -22.76
C GLN A 405 -10.25 18.34 -23.63
N ALA A 406 -10.59 18.33 -24.93
CA ALA A 406 -9.83 17.54 -25.88
C ALA A 406 -8.37 18.02 -25.87
N GLY A 407 -7.45 17.09 -25.64
CA GLY A 407 -6.02 17.36 -25.78
C GLY A 407 -5.64 17.54 -27.24
N ILE A 408 -4.46 18.12 -27.49
CA ILE A 408 -3.90 18.22 -28.84
C ILE A 408 -3.44 16.83 -29.28
N PRO A 409 -3.93 16.31 -30.42
CA PRO A 409 -3.50 15.01 -30.91
C PRO A 409 -2.02 15.03 -31.26
N VAL A 410 -1.28 14.06 -30.72
CA VAL A 410 0.06 13.73 -31.17
C VAL A 410 -0.09 12.73 -32.32
N ASP A 411 0.55 13.00 -33.46
CA ASP A 411 0.35 12.19 -34.66
C ASP A 411 0.86 10.76 -34.41
N SER A 412 0.22 9.74 -35.01
CA SER A 412 0.59 8.33 -34.80
C SER A 412 2.01 7.96 -35.25
N GLY A 413 2.64 8.80 -36.07
CA GLY A 413 4.04 8.66 -36.50
C GLY A 413 5.03 9.49 -35.68
N PHE A 414 4.59 10.19 -34.63
CA PHE A 414 5.47 10.89 -33.70
C PHE A 414 6.15 9.87 -32.78
N ASP A 415 7.47 9.78 -32.89
CA ASP A 415 8.29 8.86 -32.11
C ASP A 415 9.39 9.64 -31.36
N PHE A 416 9.91 9.05 -30.29
CA PHE A 416 11.02 9.63 -29.55
C PHE A 416 12.29 9.61 -30.40
N ASP A 417 12.89 10.79 -30.64
CA ASP A 417 14.18 10.87 -31.35
C ASP A 417 15.32 10.45 -30.44
N TYR A 418 15.52 9.14 -30.34
CA TYR A 418 16.55 8.54 -29.51
C TYR A 418 17.96 8.95 -29.94
N THR A 419 18.19 9.08 -31.25
CA THR A 419 19.51 9.44 -31.82
C THR A 419 19.84 10.90 -31.51
N GLY A 420 18.88 11.81 -31.70
CA GLY A 420 19.01 13.21 -31.32
C GLY A 420 19.23 13.40 -29.83
N TRP A 421 18.46 12.71 -28.98
CA TRP A 421 18.67 12.74 -27.53
C TRP A 421 20.06 12.24 -27.13
N LEU A 422 20.54 11.13 -27.68
CA LEU A 422 21.89 10.61 -27.37
C LEU A 422 22.98 11.63 -27.73
N ALA A 423 22.81 12.34 -28.85
CA ALA A 423 23.73 13.38 -29.30
C ALA A 423 23.68 14.64 -28.40
N SER A 424 22.54 14.93 -27.78
CA SER A 424 22.32 16.12 -26.94
C SER A 424 22.13 15.82 -25.44
N ARG A 425 22.50 14.63 -24.97
CA ARG A 425 22.24 14.18 -23.58
C ARG A 425 23.02 14.97 -22.53
N ILE A 426 24.03 15.72 -22.96
CA ILE A 426 24.82 16.64 -22.15
C ILE A 426 24.64 18.03 -22.78
N ASP A 427 24.11 19.00 -22.02
CA ASP A 427 23.97 20.38 -22.51
C ASP A 427 25.34 21.08 -22.62
N GLY A 428 25.37 22.29 -23.20
CA GLY A 428 26.61 23.07 -23.35
C GLY A 428 27.30 23.46 -22.03
N GLN A 429 26.65 23.19 -20.90
CA GLN A 429 27.11 23.43 -19.53
C GLN A 429 27.48 22.13 -18.81
N GLY A 430 27.49 20.98 -19.49
CA GLY A 430 27.88 19.69 -18.93
C GLY A 430 26.79 18.97 -18.12
N ARG A 431 25.53 19.46 -18.14
CA ARG A 431 24.43 18.86 -17.37
C ARG A 431 23.74 17.76 -18.17
N TYR A 432 23.41 16.68 -17.48
CA TYR A 432 22.70 15.56 -18.08
C TYR A 432 21.21 15.89 -18.27
N ARG A 433 20.70 15.69 -19.49
CA ARG A 433 19.30 15.87 -19.82
C ARG A 433 18.58 14.54 -19.87
N LEU A 434 17.48 14.42 -19.11
CA LEU A 434 16.75 13.17 -18.98
C LEU A 434 15.94 12.87 -20.26
N PRO A 435 15.76 11.59 -20.65
CA PRO A 435 14.96 11.21 -21.83
C PRO A 435 13.55 11.82 -21.82
N GLN A 436 12.89 11.82 -20.66
CA GLN A 436 11.54 12.38 -20.53
C GLN A 436 11.48 13.91 -20.75
N GLU A 437 12.55 14.64 -20.41
CA GLU A 437 12.63 16.10 -20.64
C GLU A 437 12.85 16.40 -22.12
N HIS A 438 13.62 15.55 -22.82
CA HIS A 438 13.77 15.65 -24.28
C HIS A 438 12.45 15.34 -24.98
N PHE A 439 11.80 14.24 -24.60
CA PHE A 439 10.52 13.85 -25.17
C PHE A 439 9.43 14.91 -24.93
N ALA A 440 9.37 15.50 -23.73
CA ALA A 440 8.43 16.58 -23.43
C ALA A 440 8.60 17.77 -24.40
N ASP A 441 9.83 18.22 -24.64
CA ASP A 441 10.10 19.32 -25.57
C ASP A 441 9.73 18.97 -27.01
N GLN A 442 10.04 17.76 -27.47
CA GLN A 442 9.64 17.29 -28.80
C GLN A 442 8.11 17.26 -28.92
N THR A 443 7.41 16.82 -27.88
CA THR A 443 5.96 16.73 -27.86
C THR A 443 5.35 18.14 -27.89
N VAL A 444 5.91 19.10 -27.15
CA VAL A 444 5.50 20.52 -27.20
C VAL A 444 5.76 21.12 -28.58
N ALA A 445 6.95 20.89 -29.16
CA ALA A 445 7.28 21.37 -30.49
C ALA A 445 6.31 20.81 -31.55
N HIS A 446 5.98 19.52 -31.45
CA HIS A 446 4.99 18.87 -32.30
C HIS A 446 3.60 19.48 -32.11
N ALA A 447 3.15 19.61 -30.86
CA ALA A 447 1.86 20.21 -30.53
C ALA A 447 1.75 21.66 -31.03
N ARG A 448 2.84 22.43 -31.04
CA ARG A 448 2.84 23.81 -31.56
C ARG A 448 2.56 23.94 -33.05
N THR A 449 2.58 22.83 -33.80
CA THR A 449 2.16 22.79 -35.22
C THR A 449 0.66 22.60 -35.40
N LYS A 450 -0.10 22.39 -34.32
CA LYS A 450 -1.50 21.95 -34.35
C LYS A 450 -2.45 23.02 -33.77
N ALA A 451 -3.68 23.04 -34.28
CA ALA A 451 -4.77 23.80 -33.68
C ALA A 451 -5.06 23.33 -32.23
N PRO A 452 -5.66 24.16 -31.35
CA PRO A 452 -6.22 25.49 -31.64
C PRO A 452 -5.23 26.65 -31.47
N ASN A 453 -4.20 26.54 -30.63
CA ASN A 453 -3.35 27.70 -30.29
C ASN A 453 -1.99 27.72 -31.02
N TYR A 454 -1.66 26.70 -31.83
CA TYR A 454 -0.42 26.59 -32.61
C TYR A 454 0.82 26.93 -31.76
N ALA A 455 1.60 27.94 -32.15
CA ALA A 455 2.82 28.35 -31.45
C ALA A 455 2.63 28.61 -29.94
N ASN A 456 1.40 28.91 -29.49
CA ASN A 456 1.05 29.14 -28.09
C ASN A 456 0.67 27.87 -27.32
N ASN A 457 0.65 26.69 -27.95
CA ASN A 457 0.40 25.42 -27.26
C ASN A 457 1.53 25.13 -26.26
N THR A 458 1.12 24.68 -25.07
CA THR A 458 1.99 24.29 -23.96
C THR A 458 1.94 22.78 -23.75
N LEU A 459 2.85 22.24 -22.93
CA LEU A 459 2.85 20.82 -22.56
C LEU A 459 1.52 20.42 -21.90
N GLU A 460 0.88 21.35 -21.19
CA GLU A 460 -0.39 21.09 -20.54
C GLU A 460 -1.53 20.90 -21.55
N ASP A 461 -1.49 21.52 -22.73
CA ASP A 461 -2.58 21.45 -23.72
C ASP A 461 -2.63 20.12 -24.49
N ILE A 462 -1.57 19.31 -24.37
CA ILE A 462 -1.40 18.03 -25.06
C ILE A 462 -2.25 16.92 -24.45
N PRO A 463 -2.20 16.65 -23.13
CA PRO A 463 -3.03 15.63 -22.53
C PRO A 463 -4.53 15.97 -22.59
N TYR A 464 -5.34 14.92 -22.64
CA TYR A 464 -6.77 15.03 -22.37
C TYR A 464 -6.97 15.46 -20.92
N LYS A 465 -7.50 16.67 -20.69
CA LYS A 465 -7.73 17.20 -19.33
C LYS A 465 -9.15 16.89 -18.88
N SER A 466 -9.30 16.56 -17.60
CA SER A 466 -10.58 16.52 -16.92
C SER A 466 -10.57 17.45 -15.73
N GLU A 467 -11.63 18.25 -15.60
CA GLU A 467 -11.85 19.11 -14.45
C GLU A 467 -13.21 18.79 -13.84
N ILE A 468 -13.26 18.57 -12.53
CA ILE A 468 -14.53 18.41 -11.83
C ILE A 468 -15.29 19.73 -11.91
N LYS A 469 -16.54 19.71 -12.38
CA LYS A 469 -17.43 20.87 -12.30
C LYS A 469 -17.77 21.10 -10.83
N ARG A 470 -17.05 22.04 -10.21
CA ARG A 470 -17.24 22.36 -8.79
C ARG A 470 -18.61 23.01 -8.58
N THR A 471 -19.39 22.40 -7.72
CA THR A 471 -20.65 22.94 -7.23
C THR A 471 -20.48 23.28 -5.77
N ARG A 472 -20.92 24.47 -5.37
CA ARG A 472 -21.00 24.86 -3.95
C ARG A 472 -22.30 24.30 -3.38
N PHE A 473 -22.22 23.60 -2.25
CA PHE A 473 -23.38 22.99 -1.61
C PHE A 473 -23.79 23.80 -0.39
N ASP A 474 -24.61 24.84 -0.59
CA ASP A 474 -25.23 25.55 0.54
C ASP A 474 -26.34 24.70 1.18
N ILE A 475 -27.02 23.88 0.38
CA ILE A 475 -28.00 22.90 0.81
C ILE A 475 -27.68 21.55 0.17
N LEU A 476 -27.69 20.49 0.97
CA LEU A 476 -27.40 19.14 0.50
C LEU A 476 -28.53 18.61 -0.40
N PRO A 477 -28.20 17.87 -1.47
CA PRO A 477 -29.22 17.24 -2.32
C PRO A 477 -30.07 16.27 -1.51
N ILE A 478 -31.38 16.25 -1.77
CA ILE A 478 -32.28 15.28 -1.13
C ILE A 478 -32.60 14.07 -2.01
N VAL A 479 -32.16 14.12 -3.27
CA VAL A 479 -32.25 12.99 -4.20
C VAL A 479 -30.87 12.76 -4.81
N PRO A 480 -30.50 11.50 -5.10
CA PRO A 480 -29.28 11.20 -5.84
C PRO A 480 -29.28 11.86 -7.23
N PRO A 481 -28.11 12.12 -7.83
CA PRO A 481 -27.98 12.77 -9.14
C PRO A 481 -28.30 11.85 -10.35
N TYR A 482 -28.79 10.64 -10.07
CA TYR A 482 -29.11 9.58 -11.02
C TYR A 482 -30.42 8.90 -10.63
N GLU A 483 -30.98 8.13 -11.56
CA GLU A 483 -32.14 7.30 -11.29
C GLU A 483 -31.69 6.02 -10.55
N VAL A 484 -32.38 5.67 -9.47
CA VAL A 484 -32.18 4.37 -8.80
C VAL A 484 -33.19 3.40 -9.37
N VAL A 485 -32.72 2.46 -10.20
CA VAL A 485 -33.58 1.46 -10.87
C VAL A 485 -34.05 0.41 -9.86
N LYS A 486 -33.16 0.03 -8.94
CA LYS A 486 -33.40 -1.01 -7.94
C LYS A 486 -32.53 -0.79 -6.72
N TYR A 487 -33.08 -1.01 -5.54
CA TYR A 487 -32.30 -1.10 -4.29
C TYR A 487 -31.86 -2.55 -4.07
N ASP A 488 -30.58 -2.76 -3.76
CA ASP A 488 -29.98 -4.09 -3.67
C ASP A 488 -29.84 -4.54 -2.22
N SER A 489 -30.23 -5.78 -1.92
CA SER A 489 -30.03 -6.37 -0.58
C SER A 489 -28.55 -6.62 -0.28
N TRP A 490 -28.02 -6.02 0.80
CA TRP A 490 -26.62 -6.20 1.21
C TRP A 490 -26.27 -7.64 1.58
N SER A 491 -27.23 -8.41 2.11
CA SER A 491 -27.05 -9.81 2.45
C SER A 491 -27.19 -10.74 1.24
N GLY A 492 -27.54 -10.20 0.07
CA GLY A 492 -27.83 -10.96 -1.15
C GLY A 492 -28.94 -11.98 -1.01
N VAL A 493 -29.72 -11.90 0.08
CA VAL A 493 -30.99 -12.60 0.24
C VAL A 493 -32.07 -11.64 -0.24
N ALA A 494 -32.90 -12.10 -1.17
CA ALA A 494 -34.01 -11.31 -1.68
C ALA A 494 -34.93 -10.87 -0.53
N GLY A 495 -35.31 -9.60 -0.52
CA GLY A 495 -36.17 -9.05 0.52
C GLY A 495 -35.45 -8.54 1.78
N GLU A 496 -34.14 -8.67 1.89
CA GLU A 496 -33.40 -8.05 3.01
C GLU A 496 -32.96 -6.60 2.70
N SER A 497 -32.37 -5.91 3.68
CA SER A 497 -32.15 -4.46 3.62
C SER A 497 -31.12 -4.02 2.58
N ALA A 498 -31.41 -2.89 1.91
CA ALA A 498 -30.47 -2.15 1.07
C ALA A 498 -29.57 -1.18 1.86
N GLU A 499 -29.73 -1.14 3.18
CA GLU A 499 -29.04 -0.24 4.10
C GLU A 499 -28.16 -1.06 5.05
N THR A 500 -26.94 -0.60 5.32
CA THR A 500 -26.09 -1.22 6.32
C THR A 500 -25.16 -0.21 7.01
N ALA A 501 -24.96 -0.35 8.32
CA ALA A 501 -24.00 0.47 9.05
C ALA A 501 -22.54 0.00 8.84
N ALA A 502 -22.32 -1.26 8.48
CA ALA A 502 -21.00 -1.84 8.22
C ALA A 502 -21.04 -2.70 6.95
N LEU A 503 -20.01 -2.58 6.12
CA LEU A 503 -19.98 -3.30 4.86
C LEU A 503 -19.85 -4.81 5.07
N PRO A 504 -20.61 -5.65 4.35
CA PRO A 504 -20.49 -7.09 4.44
C PRO A 504 -19.23 -7.59 3.72
N ASP A 505 -18.71 -8.73 4.17
CA ASP A 505 -17.50 -9.37 3.65
C ASP A 505 -17.47 -9.60 2.12
N ARG A 506 -18.64 -9.82 1.51
CA ARG A 506 -18.78 -10.01 0.05
C ARG A 506 -18.41 -8.76 -0.77
N HIS A 507 -18.44 -7.59 -0.13
CA HIS A 507 -18.17 -6.30 -0.77
C HIS A 507 -16.78 -5.76 -0.42
N ARG A 508 -15.96 -6.57 0.27
CA ARG A 508 -14.62 -6.22 0.73
C ARG A 508 -13.57 -6.95 -0.08
N TYR A 509 -12.50 -6.24 -0.44
CA TYR A 509 -11.27 -6.91 -0.83
C TYR A 509 -10.59 -7.48 0.41
N ARG A 510 -10.19 -8.75 0.34
CA ARG A 510 -9.60 -9.48 1.47
C ARG A 510 -8.28 -10.13 1.07
N LEU A 511 -7.30 -10.07 1.97
CA LEU A 511 -6.03 -10.79 1.87
C LEU A 511 -6.08 -11.99 2.81
N GLN A 512 -5.92 -13.18 2.25
CA GLN A 512 -5.65 -14.38 3.04
C GLN A 512 -4.15 -14.64 3.11
N VAL A 513 -3.64 -14.72 4.33
CA VAL A 513 -2.24 -15.00 4.62
C VAL A 513 -2.16 -16.38 5.26
N THR A 514 -1.44 -17.28 4.62
CA THR A 514 -1.30 -18.67 5.08
C THR A 514 0.17 -19.01 5.24
N VAL A 515 0.58 -19.34 6.47
CA VAL A 515 1.90 -19.87 6.80
C VAL A 515 1.84 -21.38 6.66
N ARG A 516 2.69 -21.94 5.81
CA ARG A 516 2.74 -23.38 5.55
C ARG A 516 4.08 -23.99 5.95
N ASN A 517 4.07 -25.29 6.25
CA ASN A 517 5.31 -26.05 6.43
C ASN A 517 6.02 -26.21 5.07
N LYS A 518 7.35 -26.24 5.09
CA LYS A 518 8.16 -26.53 3.91
C LYS A 518 8.21 -28.05 3.72
N SER A 519 7.20 -28.61 3.07
CA SER A 519 7.28 -29.97 2.52
C SER A 519 7.88 -29.92 1.10
N GLY A 520 8.68 -30.92 0.75
CA GLY A 520 9.23 -31.09 -0.60
C GLY A 520 8.14 -31.21 -1.68
N THR A 521 8.58 -30.98 -2.93
CA THR A 521 7.90 -31.10 -4.25
C THR A 521 6.46 -30.61 -4.45
N ASN A 522 5.52 -30.67 -3.49
CA ASN A 522 4.13 -30.20 -3.64
C ASN A 522 3.50 -29.73 -2.31
N PRO A 523 3.74 -28.47 -1.89
CA PRO A 523 3.21 -27.92 -0.63
C PRO A 523 1.69 -27.63 -0.62
N GLU A 524 0.93 -27.86 -1.70
CA GLU A 524 -0.47 -27.41 -1.74
C GLU A 524 -1.49 -28.41 -1.18
N ASN A 525 -1.14 -29.71 -1.11
CA ASN A 525 -2.12 -30.79 -0.93
C ASN A 525 -1.92 -31.67 0.34
N TYR A 526 -1.13 -31.24 1.33
CA TYR A 526 -0.84 -32.06 2.52
C TYR A 526 -1.68 -31.65 3.75
N ALA A 527 -2.40 -32.60 4.36
CA ALA A 527 -3.13 -32.40 5.60
C ALA A 527 -2.16 -32.05 6.76
N GLY A 528 -2.42 -30.97 7.50
CA GLY A 528 -1.51 -30.47 8.54
C GLY A 528 -0.39 -29.56 8.01
N ASN A 529 -0.41 -29.16 6.74
CA ASN A 529 0.57 -28.22 6.20
C ASN A 529 0.33 -26.75 6.59
N ILE A 530 -0.88 -26.38 7.02
CA ILE A 530 -1.19 -25.00 7.42
C ILE A 530 -0.82 -24.81 8.89
N LEU A 531 0.18 -23.99 9.14
CA LEU A 531 0.69 -23.69 10.49
C LEU A 531 -0.02 -22.47 11.10
N ALA A 532 -0.37 -21.49 10.28
CA ALA A 532 -1.18 -20.35 10.68
C ALA A 532 -1.92 -19.80 9.46
N GLN A 533 -3.14 -19.30 9.65
CA GLN A 533 -3.92 -18.67 8.58
C GLN A 533 -4.70 -17.51 9.15
N LYS A 534 -4.74 -16.40 8.41
CA LYS A 534 -5.55 -15.23 8.76
C LYS A 534 -6.08 -14.57 7.50
N THR A 535 -7.35 -14.21 7.52
CA THR A 535 -7.98 -13.35 6.52
C THR A 535 -8.08 -11.93 7.09
N LEU A 536 -7.67 -10.94 6.31
CA LEU A 536 -7.65 -9.53 6.67
C LEU A 536 -8.37 -8.73 5.61
N ASN A 537 -9.09 -7.68 6.02
CA ASN A 537 -9.66 -6.73 5.05
C ASN A 537 -8.54 -5.80 4.56
N LEU A 538 -8.50 -5.50 3.27
CA LEU A 538 -7.47 -4.61 2.71
C LEU A 538 -7.46 -3.21 3.35
N PRO A 539 -8.62 -2.59 3.69
CA PRO A 539 -8.65 -1.35 4.45
C PRO A 539 -7.88 -1.39 5.78
N GLU A 540 -7.94 -2.51 6.51
CA GLU A 540 -7.24 -2.68 7.78
C GLU A 540 -5.72 -2.86 7.60
N LEU A 541 -5.30 -3.41 6.46
CA LEU A 541 -3.90 -3.61 6.12
C LEU A 541 -3.23 -2.33 5.65
N ALA A 542 -3.94 -1.47 4.92
CA ALA A 542 -3.39 -0.24 4.37
C ALA A 542 -2.86 0.71 5.46
N THR A 543 -3.44 0.66 6.67
CA THR A 543 -3.03 1.46 7.82
C THR A 543 -2.23 0.67 8.86
N ALA A 544 -1.87 -0.59 8.57
CA ALA A 544 -1.26 -1.47 9.55
C ALA A 544 -0.02 -2.22 9.03
N ARG A 545 0.75 -2.75 9.97
CA ARG A 545 1.86 -3.66 9.70
C ARG A 545 1.43 -5.09 9.99
N LEU A 546 1.40 -5.92 8.94
CA LEU A 546 1.36 -7.37 9.06
C LEU A 546 2.76 -7.91 9.40
N THR A 547 2.85 -8.71 10.46
CA THR A 547 4.11 -9.32 10.93
C THR A 547 3.91 -10.82 11.11
N LEU A 548 4.74 -11.62 10.45
CA LEU A 548 4.92 -13.01 10.82
C LEU A 548 5.88 -13.07 12.01
N ALA A 549 5.34 -13.44 13.17
CA ALA A 549 6.08 -13.64 14.41
C ALA A 549 6.10 -15.13 14.78
N PHE A 550 6.91 -15.49 15.76
CA PHE A 550 6.97 -16.83 16.32
C PHE A 550 6.82 -16.76 17.84
N ARG A 551 6.15 -17.75 18.41
CA ARG A 551 6.09 -17.98 19.87
C ARG A 551 6.53 -19.41 20.17
N GLY A 552 7.01 -19.69 21.37
CA GLY A 552 7.30 -21.06 21.79
C GLY A 552 6.04 -21.93 21.77
N ALA A 553 6.19 -23.18 21.37
CA ALA A 553 5.10 -24.16 21.35
C ALA A 553 4.56 -24.47 22.75
N THR A 554 5.45 -24.48 23.74
CA THR A 554 5.15 -24.62 25.17
C THR A 554 5.71 -23.44 25.98
N ALA A 555 5.39 -23.35 27.28
CA ALA A 555 6.00 -22.35 28.17
C ALA A 555 7.52 -22.53 28.30
N GLY A 556 8.02 -23.78 28.27
CA GLY A 556 9.44 -24.09 28.23
C GLY A 556 10.09 -23.60 26.94
N ASP A 557 9.49 -23.89 25.79
CA ASP A 557 9.96 -23.40 24.49
C ASP A 557 9.91 -21.86 24.42
N GLN A 558 8.89 -21.22 24.99
CA GLN A 558 8.77 -19.77 25.00
C GLN A 558 9.91 -19.14 25.83
N THR A 559 10.25 -19.76 26.95
CA THR A 559 11.39 -19.33 27.77
C THR A 559 12.69 -19.49 26.99
N ALA A 560 12.93 -20.66 26.38
CA ALA A 560 14.12 -20.90 25.57
C ALA A 560 14.21 -19.97 24.34
N TYR A 561 13.09 -19.73 23.64
CA TYR A 561 12.98 -18.80 22.52
C TYR A 561 13.30 -17.36 22.95
N THR A 562 12.77 -16.92 24.09
CA THR A 562 13.01 -15.57 24.60
C THR A 562 14.46 -15.40 25.06
N THR A 563 15.01 -16.40 25.76
CA THR A 563 16.43 -16.42 26.15
C THR A 563 17.34 -16.36 24.93
N TRP A 564 17.03 -17.16 23.89
CA TRP A 564 17.75 -17.07 22.61
C TRP A 564 17.60 -15.68 21.99
N LEU A 565 16.38 -15.17 21.81
CA LEU A 565 16.12 -13.87 21.18
C LEU A 565 16.88 -12.73 21.89
N ASN A 566 16.98 -12.81 23.22
CA ASN A 566 17.71 -11.84 24.04
C ASN A 566 19.24 -12.06 24.06
N SER A 567 19.70 -13.27 23.71
CA SER A 567 21.13 -13.59 23.58
C SER A 567 21.64 -13.47 22.14
N VAL A 568 20.75 -13.27 21.16
CA VAL A 568 21.14 -12.94 19.78
C VAL A 568 21.83 -11.59 19.77
N ASP A 569 23.15 -11.64 19.60
CA ASP A 569 23.95 -10.49 19.20
C ASP A 569 23.65 -10.16 17.72
N PRO A 570 23.12 -8.97 17.40
CA PRO A 570 22.84 -8.55 16.01
C PRO A 570 24.09 -8.50 15.11
N GLY A 571 25.30 -8.48 15.70
CA GLY A 571 26.59 -8.50 15.01
C GLY A 571 27.16 -9.90 14.75
N ALA A 572 26.53 -10.96 15.28
CA ALA A 572 26.94 -12.34 15.09
C ALA A 572 25.88 -13.14 14.32
N ALA A 573 26.31 -14.19 13.61
CA ALA A 573 25.35 -15.17 13.09
C ALA A 573 24.65 -15.84 14.29
N PRO A 574 23.32 -15.75 14.41
CA PRO A 574 22.64 -16.27 15.60
C PRO A 574 22.82 -17.79 15.69
N THR A 575 23.51 -18.25 16.73
CA THR A 575 23.64 -19.68 17.03
C THR A 575 22.54 -20.09 18.01
N CYS A 576 21.61 -20.93 17.58
CA CYS A 576 20.64 -21.55 18.48
C CYS A 576 21.32 -22.75 19.15
N SER A 577 21.73 -22.63 20.42
CA SER A 577 22.41 -23.70 21.16
C SER A 577 21.48 -24.84 21.59
N ALA A 578 20.16 -24.64 21.49
CA ALA A 578 19.13 -25.63 21.79
C ALA A 578 18.06 -25.65 20.69
N SER A 579 17.51 -26.83 20.42
CA SER A 579 16.33 -26.98 19.55
C SER A 579 15.11 -26.41 20.29
N VAL A 580 14.54 -25.32 19.77
CA VAL A 580 13.33 -24.71 20.33
C VAL A 580 12.17 -24.92 19.35
N ASN A 581 11.06 -25.46 19.83
CA ASN A 581 9.86 -25.60 19.01
C ASN A 581 9.09 -24.29 19.02
N VAL A 582 8.87 -23.71 17.83
CA VAL A 582 8.12 -22.46 17.67
C VAL A 582 6.88 -22.66 16.81
N VAL A 583 5.84 -21.89 17.11
CA VAL A 583 4.60 -21.82 16.36
C VAL A 583 4.52 -20.43 15.71
N PRO A 584 4.26 -20.35 14.39
CA PRO A 584 4.09 -19.07 13.72
C PRO A 584 2.80 -18.38 14.17
N VAL A 585 2.86 -17.06 14.27
CA VAL A 585 1.74 -16.20 14.67
C VAL A 585 1.69 -14.99 13.74
N LEU A 586 0.55 -14.77 13.10
CA LEU A 586 0.31 -13.59 12.28
C LEU A 586 -0.20 -12.45 13.17
N ARG A 587 0.61 -11.40 13.31
CA ARG A 587 0.29 -10.19 14.07
C ARG A 587 -0.04 -9.04 13.12
N TRP A 588 -0.94 -8.17 13.55
CA TRP A 588 -1.30 -6.94 12.86
C TRP A 588 -1.23 -5.81 13.89
N THR A 589 -0.62 -4.69 13.51
CA THR A 589 -0.44 -3.51 14.39
C THR A 589 -0.72 -2.25 13.58
N VAL A 590 -1.63 -1.40 14.05
CA VAL A 590 -1.96 -0.14 13.38
C VAL A 590 -0.74 0.78 13.42
N ARG A 591 -0.34 1.33 12.27
CA ARG A 591 0.71 2.34 12.20
C ARG A 591 0.08 3.70 12.44
N ASN A 592 0.34 4.29 13.61
CA ASN A 592 0.25 5.75 13.72
C ASN A 592 1.46 6.34 13.00
N ARG A 593 1.21 7.23 12.03
CA ARG A 593 2.27 7.86 11.22
C ARG A 593 3.32 8.52 12.14
N PRO A 594 4.63 8.43 11.86
CA PRO A 594 5.55 9.43 12.37
C PRO A 594 5.12 10.78 11.81
N ARG A 595 4.96 11.80 12.67
CA ARG A 595 4.65 13.18 12.24
C ARG A 595 5.57 13.56 11.08
N MET A 596 5.01 13.83 9.91
CA MET A 596 5.77 14.56 8.88
C MET A 596 6.06 15.97 9.44
N PRO A 597 7.27 16.51 9.25
CA PRO A 597 7.52 17.91 9.55
C PRO A 597 6.57 18.76 8.71
N ALA A 598 5.98 19.78 9.34
CA ALA A 598 5.10 20.73 8.68
C ALA A 598 5.76 21.26 7.40
N ALA A 599 4.97 21.37 6.33
CA ALA A 599 5.40 22.04 5.12
C ALA A 599 5.93 23.44 5.48
N ALA A 600 7.13 23.77 4.99
CA ALA A 600 7.71 25.08 5.18
C ALA A 600 6.71 26.16 4.68
N PRO A 601 6.50 27.25 5.43
CA PRO A 601 5.66 28.33 4.96
C PRO A 601 6.23 28.91 3.66
N PRO A 602 5.38 29.39 2.74
CA PRO A 602 5.83 30.01 1.50
C PRO A 602 6.77 31.20 1.80
N PRO A 603 7.77 31.48 0.95
CA PRO A 603 8.66 32.61 1.14
C PRO A 603 7.86 33.90 1.23
N SER A 604 8.08 34.63 2.33
CA SER A 604 7.52 35.97 2.55
C SER A 604 7.84 36.88 1.36
N ALA A 605 6.82 37.53 0.83
CA ALA A 605 6.96 38.57 -0.19
C ALA A 605 7.96 39.65 0.28
N PRO A 606 8.82 40.18 -0.62
CA PRO A 606 9.78 41.21 -0.26
C PRO A 606 9.07 42.50 0.20
N PRO A 607 9.61 43.22 1.19
CA PRO A 607 9.00 44.44 1.69
C PRO A 607 8.99 45.53 0.62
N THR A 608 7.81 46.07 0.34
CA THR A 608 7.60 47.29 -0.41
C THR A 608 8.25 48.46 0.33
N MET A 609 9.41 48.91 -0.15
CA MET A 609 9.95 50.22 0.21
C MET A 609 9.10 51.31 -0.46
N PHE A 610 8.17 51.89 0.29
CA PHE A 610 7.66 53.23 -0.03
C PHE A 610 8.73 54.25 0.39
N SER A 611 9.46 54.76 -0.59
CA SER A 611 10.25 55.99 -0.44
C SER A 611 9.33 57.18 -0.65
N ASN A 612 9.03 57.88 0.43
CA ASN A 612 8.50 59.24 0.38
C ASN A 612 9.59 60.17 -0.17
N SER A 613 9.38 60.72 -1.36
CA SER A 613 10.06 61.94 -1.79
C SER A 613 9.23 62.69 -2.83
N ARG A 614 8.66 63.80 -2.35
CA ARG A 614 7.89 64.88 -2.99
C ARG A 614 6.39 64.70 -3.11
#